data_AF-A0AB39I874-F1
#
_entry.id   AF-A0AB39I874-F1
#
_cell.length_a   1.000
_cell.length_b   1.000
_cell.length_c   1.000
_cell.angle_alpha   90.00
_cell.angle_beta   90.00
_cell.angle_gamma   90.00
#
_symmetry.space_group_name_H-M   'P 1'
#
loop_
_entity.id
_entity.type
_entity.pdbx_description
1 polymer ?
#
loop_
_entity_poly.entity_id
_entity_poly.type
_entity_poly.pdbx_seq_one_letter_code
_entity_poly.pdbx_strand_id
1 'polypeptide(L)'
;MSIRIFKSTLIRQQLSPQELDDLVADFLSYKKEGVLPDTFGRDAPYDDDRTYPLVKKEQVSHIHLADADAPFPKFLRQFKRTSDQAHLVYCHGASDPDAYLLIIILKPEAHKMARNNNHMHKIGMMAEAFRMKY
;
A
#
# COMPACT_ATOMS: atom_id res chain seq x y z
N MET A 1 19.27 9.48 -3.04
CA MET A 1 18.14 10.30 -2.55
C MET A 1 17.64 9.71 -1.23
N SER A 2 16.96 10.49 -0.39
CA SER A 2 16.49 10.04 0.93
C SER A 2 14.99 9.78 0.89
N ILE A 3 14.57 8.52 0.87
CA ILE A 3 13.16 8.13 0.95
C ILE A 3 12.55 8.62 2.26
N ARG A 4 11.33 9.18 2.19
CA ARG A 4 10.55 9.64 3.35
C ARG A 4 9.23 8.89 3.39
N ILE A 5 8.93 8.25 4.51
CA ILE A 5 7.69 7.48 4.68
C ILE A 5 6.81 8.17 5.70
N PHE A 6 5.65 8.63 5.24
CA PHE A 6 4.58 9.18 6.03
C PHE A 6 3.54 8.11 6.32
N LYS A 7 2.83 8.27 7.44
CA LYS A 7 1.86 7.30 7.94
C LYS A 7 0.57 8.04 8.22
N SER A 8 -0.51 7.61 7.57
CA SER A 8 -1.82 8.22 7.77
C SER A 8 -2.39 7.89 9.16
N THR A 9 -3.41 8.62 9.60
CA THR A 9 -4.14 8.30 10.84
C THR A 9 -4.77 6.90 10.79
N LEU A 10 -5.23 6.45 9.62
CA LEU A 10 -5.91 5.15 9.48
C LEU A 10 -4.94 4.00 9.79
N ILE A 11 -3.76 3.97 9.14
CA ILE A 11 -2.80 2.89 9.38
C ILE A 11 -2.22 2.93 10.79
N ARG A 12 -2.06 4.13 11.38
CA ARG A 12 -1.64 4.30 12.78
C ARG A 12 -2.65 3.76 13.80
N GLN A 13 -3.93 3.76 13.45
CA GLN A 13 -4.99 3.19 14.28
C GLN A 13 -5.17 1.68 14.07
N GLN A 14 -4.72 1.14 12.93
CA GLN A 14 -4.87 -0.28 12.58
C GLN A 14 -3.77 -1.18 13.14
N LEU A 15 -2.58 -0.63 13.40
CA LEU A 15 -1.40 -1.37 13.81
C LEU A 15 -0.91 -0.89 15.17
N SER A 16 -0.37 -1.80 15.96
CA SER A 16 0.46 -1.41 17.10
C SER A 16 1.69 -0.61 16.64
N PRO A 17 2.32 0.17 17.53
CA PRO A 17 3.51 0.93 17.18
C PRO A 17 4.63 0.05 16.57
N GLN A 18 4.85 -1.15 17.14
CA GLN A 18 5.89 -2.06 16.66
C GLN A 18 5.57 -2.59 15.26
N GLU A 19 4.35 -3.10 15.02
CA GLU A 19 3.95 -3.60 13.70
C GLU A 19 4.04 -2.51 12.62
N LEU A 20 3.71 -1.26 12.98
CA LEU A 20 3.81 -0.13 12.06
C LEU A 20 5.26 0.23 11.76
N ASP A 21 6.16 0.18 12.74
CA ASP A 21 7.57 0.48 12.54
C ASP A 21 8.27 -0.63 11.74
N ASP A 22 7.93 -1.90 11.99
CA ASP A 22 8.39 -3.04 11.19
C ASP A 22 7.93 -2.91 9.73
N LEU A 23 6.65 -2.59 9.51
CA LEU A 23 6.11 -2.36 8.17
C LEU A 23 6.81 -1.20 7.44
N VAL A 24 7.14 -0.13 8.15
CA VAL A 24 7.87 1.02 7.59
C VAL A 24 9.30 0.62 7.22
N ALA A 25 9.98 -0.18 8.06
CA ALA A 25 11.33 -0.66 7.79
C ALA A 25 11.36 -1.59 6.56
N ASP A 26 10.39 -2.50 6.45
CA ASP A 26 10.21 -3.38 5.30
C ASP A 26 9.93 -2.58 4.03
N PHE A 27 9.00 -1.62 4.08
CA PHE A 27 8.68 -0.77 2.94
C PHE A 27 9.86 0.10 2.51
N LEU A 28 10.64 0.62 3.46
CA LEU A 28 11.84 1.41 3.18
C LEU A 28 12.89 0.58 2.46
N SER A 29 13.19 -0.62 2.98
CA SER A 29 14.16 -1.54 2.38
C SER A 29 13.71 -1.95 0.97
N TYR A 30 12.42 -2.22 0.80
CA TYR A 30 11.83 -2.54 -0.49
C TYR A 30 11.98 -1.42 -1.51
N LYS A 31 11.59 -0.18 -1.18
CA LYS A 31 11.63 0.94 -2.12
C LYS A 31 13.05 1.48 -2.36
N LYS A 32 13.92 1.43 -1.36
CA LYS A 32 15.28 1.99 -1.43
C LYS A 32 16.29 1.01 -2.02
N GLU A 33 16.23 -0.25 -1.60
CA GLU A 33 17.30 -1.23 -1.83
C GLU A 33 16.83 -2.38 -2.74
N GLY A 34 15.54 -2.44 -3.06
CA GLY A 34 14.95 -3.52 -3.86
C GLY A 34 14.88 -4.85 -3.12
N VAL A 35 15.11 -4.85 -1.79
CA VAL A 35 15.00 -6.03 -0.94
C VAL A 35 13.52 -6.34 -0.76
N LEU A 36 13.04 -7.44 -1.32
CA LEU A 36 11.64 -7.86 -1.22
C LEU A 36 11.38 -8.61 0.10
N PRO A 37 10.58 -8.07 1.04
CA PRO A 37 10.18 -8.80 2.23
C PRO A 37 9.37 -10.05 1.87
N ASP A 38 9.50 -11.13 2.66
CA ASP A 38 8.72 -12.36 2.45
C ASP A 38 7.21 -12.14 2.61
N THR A 39 6.83 -11.12 3.38
CA THR A 39 5.45 -10.68 3.58
C THR A 39 4.90 -9.91 2.38
N PHE A 40 5.74 -9.39 1.48
CA PHE A 40 5.32 -8.58 0.35
C PHE A 40 5.10 -9.43 -0.91
N GLY A 41 3.90 -9.30 -1.44
CA GLY A 41 3.47 -9.89 -2.69
C GLY A 41 3.54 -8.91 -3.85
N ARG A 42 2.64 -9.07 -4.81
CA ARG A 42 2.52 -8.20 -5.97
C ARG A 42 2.32 -6.75 -5.51
N ASP A 43 3.09 -5.85 -6.11
CA ASP A 43 2.93 -4.41 -6.00
C ASP A 43 2.30 -3.93 -7.32
N ALA A 44 1.16 -3.25 -7.25
CA ALA A 44 0.40 -2.85 -8.43
C ALA A 44 -0.35 -1.52 -8.23
N PRO A 45 -0.48 -0.70 -9.29
CA PRO A 45 -1.36 0.44 -9.26
C PRO A 45 -2.84 0.01 -9.19
N TYR A 46 -3.68 0.88 -8.65
CA TYR A 46 -5.12 0.82 -8.91
C TYR A 46 -5.42 1.54 -10.23
N ASP A 47 -5.46 0.79 -11.33
CA ASP A 47 -5.58 1.35 -12.68
C ASP A 47 -6.66 0.69 -13.56
N ASP A 48 -7.48 -0.21 -13.01
CA ASP A 48 -8.56 -0.86 -13.75
C ASP A 48 -9.78 0.06 -13.97
N ASP A 49 -10.73 -0.36 -14.81
CA ASP A 49 -11.95 0.39 -15.14
C ASP A 49 -12.96 0.48 -13.99
N ARG A 50 -12.81 -0.36 -12.96
CA ARG A 50 -13.68 -0.41 -11.78
C ARG A 50 -13.11 0.39 -10.62
N THR A 51 -11.88 0.85 -10.74
CA THR A 51 -11.18 1.64 -9.74
C THR A 51 -11.88 2.99 -9.59
N TYR A 52 -12.10 3.40 -8.34
CA TYR A 52 -12.69 4.71 -8.07
C TYR A 52 -11.87 5.83 -8.72
N PRO A 53 -12.47 6.76 -9.50
CA PRO A 53 -11.73 7.68 -10.36
C PRO A 53 -10.64 8.49 -9.65
N LEU A 54 -10.90 8.96 -8.42
CA LEU A 54 -9.93 9.73 -7.65
C LEU A 54 -8.69 8.90 -7.27
N VAL A 55 -8.87 7.62 -6.92
CA VAL A 55 -7.77 6.72 -6.56
C VAL A 55 -6.85 6.48 -7.77
N LYS A 56 -7.45 6.31 -8.95
CA LYS A 56 -6.71 6.18 -10.22
C LYS A 56 -5.98 7.49 -10.58
N LYS A 57 -6.68 8.64 -10.48
CA LYS A 57 -6.10 9.98 -10.72
C LYS A 57 -4.91 10.27 -9.82
N GLU A 58 -5.00 9.89 -8.54
CA GLU A 58 -3.96 10.12 -7.53
C GLU A 58 -2.91 9.00 -7.45
N GLN A 59 -2.82 8.14 -8.47
CA GLN A 59 -1.77 7.13 -8.63
C GLN A 59 -1.59 6.23 -7.39
N VAL A 60 -2.70 5.92 -6.72
CA VAL A 60 -2.68 5.05 -5.55
C VAL A 60 -2.33 3.63 -5.99
N SER A 61 -1.46 2.98 -5.23
CA SER A 61 -1.00 1.61 -5.45
C SER A 61 -1.29 0.74 -4.23
N HIS A 62 -1.15 -0.57 -4.42
CA HIS A 62 -1.27 -1.53 -3.34
C HIS A 62 -0.23 -2.64 -3.43
N ILE A 63 0.17 -3.16 -2.28
CA ILE A 63 1.00 -4.35 -2.13
C ILE A 63 0.16 -5.43 -1.48
N HIS A 64 0.06 -6.61 -2.11
CA HIS A 64 -0.55 -7.78 -1.48
C HIS A 64 0.33 -8.22 -0.31
N LEU A 65 -0.26 -8.47 0.87
CA LEU A 65 0.46 -8.95 2.04
C LEU A 65 0.19 -10.45 2.25
N ALA A 66 1.23 -11.19 2.61
CA ALA A 66 1.10 -12.57 3.07
C ALA A 66 0.44 -12.61 4.45
N ASP A 67 -0.28 -13.71 4.72
CA ASP A 67 -0.71 -14.03 6.07
C ASP A 67 0.43 -14.80 6.77
N ALA A 68 0.60 -14.61 8.08
CA ALA A 68 1.61 -15.34 8.85
C ALA A 68 1.38 -16.85 8.79
N ASP A 69 0.12 -17.28 8.73
CA ASP A 69 -0.27 -18.69 8.64
C ASP A 69 -0.31 -19.20 7.18
N ALA A 70 -0.20 -18.30 6.20
CA ALA A 70 -0.22 -18.64 4.77
C ALA A 70 0.81 -17.79 3.99
N PRO A 71 2.12 -18.07 4.16
CA PRO A 71 3.17 -17.34 3.46
C PRO A 71 3.13 -17.58 1.94
N PHE A 72 3.65 -16.64 1.17
CA PHE A 72 3.84 -16.87 -0.27
C PHE A 72 4.87 -17.98 -0.53
N PRO A 73 4.67 -18.83 -1.55
CA PRO A 73 5.65 -19.86 -1.88
C PRO A 73 7.01 -19.24 -2.25
N LYS A 74 8.10 -19.80 -1.68
CA LYS A 74 9.47 -19.25 -1.75
C LYS A 74 9.93 -18.87 -3.16
N PHE A 75 9.64 -19.71 -4.16
CA PHE A 75 10.07 -19.52 -5.55
C PHE A 75 9.02 -18.86 -6.44
N LEU A 76 7.89 -18.42 -5.88
CA LEU A 76 6.86 -17.72 -6.63
C LEU A 76 7.32 -16.29 -6.91
N ARG A 77 7.38 -15.93 -8.20
CA ARG A 77 7.68 -14.56 -8.64
C ARG A 77 6.72 -13.57 -7.98
N GLN A 78 7.23 -12.43 -7.52
CA GLN A 78 6.45 -11.40 -6.82
C GLN A 78 5.15 -11.04 -7.55
N PHE A 79 5.20 -10.87 -8.88
CA PHE A 79 4.02 -10.56 -9.70
C PHE A 79 2.87 -11.58 -9.55
N LYS A 80 3.18 -12.84 -9.23
CA LYS A 80 2.19 -13.90 -9.00
C LYS A 80 1.81 -14.07 -7.51
N ARG A 81 2.45 -13.34 -6.60
CA ARG A 81 2.15 -13.37 -5.16
C ARG A 81 0.92 -12.51 -4.87
N THR A 82 -0.26 -13.06 -5.12
CA THR A 82 -1.54 -12.38 -4.84
C THR A 82 -2.22 -12.99 -3.62
N SER A 83 -2.76 -12.15 -2.76
CA SER A 83 -3.59 -12.51 -1.60
C SER A 83 -4.82 -11.61 -1.56
N ASP A 84 -5.98 -12.12 -1.15
CA ASP A 84 -7.16 -11.29 -0.86
C ASP A 84 -7.31 -10.98 0.63
N GLN A 85 -6.36 -11.45 1.45
CA GLN A 85 -6.46 -11.30 2.90
C GLN A 85 -6.13 -9.89 3.37
N ALA A 86 -5.04 -9.32 2.86
CA ALA A 86 -4.62 -7.98 3.23
C ALA A 86 -3.87 -7.29 2.08
N HIS A 87 -4.22 -6.03 1.81
CA HIS A 87 -3.46 -5.16 0.90
C HIS A 87 -2.97 -3.92 1.64
N LEU A 88 -1.67 -3.64 1.61
CA LEU A 88 -1.14 -2.33 1.99
C LEU A 88 -1.43 -1.33 0.87
N VAL A 89 -2.15 -0.26 1.17
CA VAL A 89 -2.46 0.81 0.22
C VAL A 89 -1.55 2.01 0.47
N TYR A 90 -0.95 2.56 -0.59
CA TYR A 90 -0.01 3.66 -0.52
C TYR A 90 -0.04 4.56 -1.76
N CYS A 91 0.57 5.74 -1.67
CA CYS A 91 0.90 6.58 -2.83
C CYS A 91 2.26 7.25 -2.63
N HIS A 92 2.84 7.79 -3.70
CA HIS A 92 4.01 8.68 -3.64
C HIS A 92 3.60 10.13 -3.94
N GLY A 93 4.44 11.10 -3.59
CA GLY A 93 4.25 12.51 -3.87
C GLY A 93 4.30 12.85 -5.36
N ALA A 94 3.60 13.91 -5.78
CA ALA A 94 3.57 14.34 -7.18
C ALA A 94 4.85 15.09 -7.60
N SER A 95 5.40 15.94 -6.72
CA SER A 95 6.64 16.70 -6.94
C SER A 95 7.88 16.07 -6.29
N ASP A 96 7.67 15.16 -5.32
CA ASP A 96 8.68 14.34 -4.67
C ASP A 96 8.28 12.85 -4.69
N PRO A 97 8.71 12.11 -5.72
CA PRO A 97 8.48 10.67 -5.83
C PRO A 97 9.13 9.82 -4.73
N ASP A 98 10.07 10.36 -3.96
CA ASP A 98 10.72 9.66 -2.84
C ASP A 98 9.96 9.86 -1.51
N ALA A 99 8.92 10.69 -1.50
CA ALA A 99 7.98 10.83 -0.40
C ALA A 99 6.79 9.87 -0.60
N TYR A 100 6.61 8.93 0.33
CA TYR A 100 5.53 7.95 0.30
C TYR A 100 4.56 8.15 1.46
N LEU A 101 3.28 7.89 1.23
CA LEU A 101 2.27 7.79 2.29
C LEU A 101 1.74 6.37 2.35
N LEU A 102 1.93 5.71 3.49
CA LEU A 102 1.19 4.50 3.83
C LEU A 102 -0.20 4.90 4.34
N ILE A 103 -1.24 4.52 3.60
CA ILE A 103 -2.61 5.00 3.83
C ILE A 103 -3.34 4.06 4.78
N ILE A 104 -3.51 2.79 4.41
CA ILE A 104 -4.33 1.83 5.14
C ILE A 104 -3.94 0.40 4.75
N ILE A 105 -4.21 -0.58 5.60
CA ILE A 105 -4.30 -2.00 5.21
C ILE A 105 -5.78 -2.37 5.02
N LEU A 106 -6.16 -2.73 3.79
CA LEU A 106 -7.49 -3.28 3.52
C LEU A 106 -7.51 -4.76 3.93
N LYS A 107 -8.30 -5.12 4.94
CA LYS A 107 -8.51 -6.49 5.42
C LYS A 107 -9.84 -6.63 6.21
N PRO A 108 -10.50 -7.81 6.23
CA PRO A 108 -10.33 -8.93 5.29
C PRO A 108 -11.01 -8.64 3.94
N GLU A 109 -10.81 -9.50 2.93
CA GLU A 109 -11.38 -9.38 1.58
C GLU A 109 -10.97 -8.08 0.85
N ALA A 110 -9.67 -7.85 0.74
CA ALA A 110 -9.08 -6.59 0.28
C ALA A 110 -9.60 -6.12 -1.09
N HIS A 111 -9.79 -7.02 -2.07
CA HIS A 111 -10.35 -6.65 -3.38
C HIS A 111 -11.83 -6.25 -3.30
N LYS A 112 -12.60 -6.85 -2.39
CA LYS A 112 -14.01 -6.46 -2.17
C LYS A 112 -14.08 -5.08 -1.52
N MET A 113 -13.21 -4.83 -0.54
CA MET A 113 -13.08 -3.49 0.06
C MET A 113 -12.65 -2.45 -0.98
N ALA A 114 -11.73 -2.80 -1.89
CA ALA A 114 -11.26 -1.92 -2.96
C ALA A 114 -12.34 -1.59 -4.01
N ARG A 115 -13.43 -2.35 -4.08
CA ARG A 115 -14.60 -2.06 -4.92
C ARG A 115 -15.64 -1.19 -4.22
N ASN A 116 -15.47 -0.88 -2.93
CA ASN A 116 -16.38 -0.02 -2.20
C ASN A 116 -16.00 1.45 -2.43
N ASN A 117 -16.79 2.16 -3.24
CA ASN A 117 -16.56 3.56 -3.59
C ASN A 117 -16.46 4.49 -2.38
N ASN A 118 -17.16 4.21 -1.27
CA ASN A 118 -17.08 5.05 -0.06
C ASN A 118 -15.72 4.90 0.64
N HIS A 119 -15.16 3.69 0.66
CA HIS A 119 -13.80 3.47 1.18
C HIS A 119 -12.76 4.10 0.28
N MET A 120 -12.87 3.86 -1.03
CA MET A 120 -11.91 4.34 -2.01
C MET A 120 -11.95 5.86 -2.17
N HIS A 121 -13.11 6.51 -2.00
CA HIS A 121 -13.20 7.96 -1.97
C HIS A 121 -12.34 8.55 -0.83
N LYS A 122 -12.44 8.01 0.38
CA LYS A 122 -11.64 8.47 1.52
C LYS A 122 -10.13 8.28 1.29
N ILE A 123 -9.75 7.14 0.74
CA ILE A 123 -8.36 6.85 0.35
C ILE A 123 -7.87 7.86 -0.70
N GLY A 124 -8.68 8.13 -1.73
CA GLY A 124 -8.38 9.09 -2.78
C GLY A 124 -8.17 10.51 -2.24
N MET A 125 -9.05 10.98 -1.35
CA MET A 125 -8.91 12.31 -0.72
C MET A 125 -7.60 12.44 0.09
N MET A 126 -7.20 11.38 0.80
CA MET A 126 -5.94 11.37 1.55
C MET A 126 -4.72 11.35 0.63
N ALA A 127 -4.80 10.60 -0.48
CA ALA A 127 -3.76 10.58 -1.51
C ALA A 127 -3.62 11.93 -2.20
N GLU A 128 -4.73 12.57 -2.61
CA GLU A 128 -4.74 13.90 -3.23
C GLU A 128 -4.08 14.94 -2.31
N ALA A 129 -4.51 15.00 -1.06
CA ALA A 129 -3.95 15.95 -0.08
C ALA A 129 -2.45 15.74 0.14
N PHE A 130 -1.98 14.49 0.13
CA PHE A 130 -0.56 14.19 0.25
C PHE A 130 0.22 14.60 -0.99
N ARG A 131 -0.27 14.23 -2.17
CA ARG A 131 0.34 14.50 -3.48
C ARG A 131 0.36 15.97 -3.87
N MET A 132 -0.58 16.76 -3.36
CA MET A 132 -0.54 18.21 -3.53
C MET A 132 0.54 18.87 -2.67
N LYS A 133 0.94 18.22 -1.56
CA LYS A 133 1.93 18.75 -0.63
C LYS A 133 3.35 18.32 -0.95
N TYR A 134 3.51 17.08 -1.42
CA TYR A 134 4.78 16.47 -1.81
C TYR A 134 4.63 15.97 -3.22
#